data_AF-A0A2Z6NLW8-F1
#
_entry.id   AF-A0A2Z6NLW8-F1
#
_cell.length_a   1.000
_cell.length_b   1.000
_cell.length_c   1.000
_cell.angle_alpha   90.00
_cell.angle_beta   90.00
_cell.angle_gamma   90.00
#
_symmetry.space_group_name_H-M   'P 1'
#
loop_
_entity.id
_entity.type
_entity.pdbx_description
1 polymer ?
#
loop_
_entity_poly.entity_id
_entity_poly.type
_entity_poly.pdbx_seq_one_letter_code
_entity_poly.pdbx_strand_id
1 'polypeptide(L)'
;MKGWVLFQLDGEEFAMLTKIIRINFTATDILAAFEAAISDGVDVLSVSLGGSNVEFLESGISVGSFHAIAKGIVVVASSGNSGPTPSGASNLEPWMITVGASTMDRSFTSYVTLGSKKILKYSLPPHKFYPLISAVDAKAVDASSANALLCKNGTLDPKKAKGKIVVCLRGDNDRTDKGVQAAHVGAVARHHSTGSRYSCCF
;
A
#
# COMPACT_ATOMS: atom_id res chain seq x y z
N MET A 1 -13.14 3.62 -28.64
CA MET A 1 -12.27 3.32 -27.49
C MET A 1 -11.99 1.83 -27.49
N LYS A 2 -10.72 1.45 -27.62
CA LYS A 2 -10.20 0.09 -27.68
C LYS A 2 -9.84 -0.51 -26.30
N GLY A 3 -9.98 0.25 -25.21
CA GLY A 3 -9.96 -0.28 -23.84
C GLY A 3 -8.80 0.22 -22.99
N TRP A 4 -8.81 -0.18 -21.72
CA TRP A 4 -7.89 0.23 -20.65
C TRP A 4 -7.11 -0.97 -20.10
N VAL A 5 -5.82 -0.79 -19.83
CA VAL A 5 -4.93 -1.77 -19.17
C VAL A 5 -4.38 -1.19 -17.88
N LEU A 6 -4.34 -2.01 -16.83
CA LEU A 6 -3.71 -1.71 -15.54
C LEU A 6 -2.48 -2.59 -15.34
N PHE A 7 -1.37 -1.97 -14.93
CA PHE A 7 -0.22 -2.67 -14.38
C PHE A 7 -0.27 -2.66 -12.86
N GLN A 8 -0.24 -3.85 -12.25
CA GLN A 8 -0.39 -4.03 -10.81
C GLN A 8 0.48 -5.18 -10.28
N LEU A 9 0.92 -5.03 -9.02
CA LEU A 9 1.58 -6.08 -8.26
C LEU A 9 0.58 -7.20 -7.89
N ASP A 10 1.08 -8.41 -7.70
CA ASP A 10 0.25 -9.54 -7.26
C ASP A 10 -0.39 -9.26 -5.88
N GLY A 11 -1.72 -9.34 -5.78
CA GLY A 11 -2.45 -9.34 -4.51
C GLY A 11 -3.53 -8.27 -4.30
N GLU A 12 -3.71 -7.34 -5.23
CA GLU A 12 -4.72 -6.26 -5.12
C GLU A 12 -5.85 -6.47 -6.16
N GLU A 13 -7.12 -6.31 -5.76
CA GLU A 13 -8.32 -6.60 -6.57
C GLU A 13 -9.06 -5.30 -6.94
N PHE A 14 -9.31 -5.05 -8.22
CA PHE A 14 -10.11 -3.90 -8.69
C PHE A 14 -11.20 -4.32 -9.67
N ALA A 15 -12.30 -3.58 -9.64
CA ALA A 15 -13.40 -3.71 -10.59
C ALA A 15 -13.21 -2.74 -11.78
N MET A 16 -13.52 -3.25 -12.98
CA MET A 16 -13.60 -2.52 -14.26
C MET A 16 -12.27 -2.29 -14.99
N LEU A 17 -11.68 -3.38 -15.51
CA LEU A 17 -10.52 -3.35 -16.41
C LEU A 17 -10.69 -4.36 -17.54
N THR A 18 -10.16 -4.02 -18.71
CA THR A 18 -10.18 -4.90 -19.90
C THR A 18 -9.12 -6.00 -19.80
N LYS A 19 -7.95 -5.69 -19.20
CA LYS A 19 -6.84 -6.63 -19.02
C LYS A 19 -5.91 -6.15 -17.89
N ILE A 20 -5.45 -7.10 -17.07
CA ILE A 20 -4.48 -6.90 -15.99
C ILE A 20 -3.20 -7.64 -16.40
N ILE A 21 -2.06 -6.96 -16.34
CA ILE A 21 -0.75 -7.61 -16.52
C ILE A 21 -0.05 -7.63 -15.16
N ARG A 22 0.14 -8.85 -14.64
CA ARG A 22 0.90 -9.14 -13.43
C ARG A 22 2.38 -9.12 -13.77
N ILE A 23 3.18 -8.43 -12.97
CA ILE A 23 4.62 -8.31 -13.18
C ILE A 23 5.40 -8.69 -11.91
N ASN A 24 6.57 -9.32 -12.07
CA ASN A 24 7.46 -9.68 -10.95
C ASN A 24 8.48 -8.57 -10.64
N PHE A 25 8.09 -7.31 -10.83
CA PHE A 25 8.90 -6.11 -10.52
C PHE A 25 10.31 -6.09 -11.12
N THR A 26 10.53 -6.79 -12.24
CA THR A 26 11.77 -6.68 -13.01
C THR A 26 11.60 -5.66 -14.12
N ALA A 27 12.67 -4.94 -14.48
CA ALA A 27 12.63 -3.99 -15.60
C ALA A 27 12.20 -4.66 -16.92
N THR A 28 12.59 -5.92 -17.11
CA THR A 28 12.23 -6.73 -18.28
C THR A 28 10.73 -7.03 -18.33
N ASP A 29 10.10 -7.38 -17.21
CA ASP A 29 8.65 -7.66 -17.17
C ASP A 29 7.83 -6.39 -17.41
N ILE A 30 8.29 -5.26 -16.87
CA ILE A 30 7.66 -3.95 -17.07
C ILE A 30 7.68 -3.60 -18.57
N LEU A 31 8.84 -3.69 -19.22
CA LEU A 31 8.95 -3.40 -20.65
C LEU A 31 8.10 -4.34 -21.50
N ALA A 32 8.11 -5.63 -21.20
CA ALA A 32 7.26 -6.61 -21.89
C ALA A 32 5.76 -6.29 -21.73
N ALA A 33 5.34 -5.80 -20.56
CA ALA A 33 3.98 -5.39 -20.31
C ALA A 33 3.58 -4.15 -21.14
N PHE A 34 4.46 -3.15 -21.24
CA PHE A 34 4.25 -1.98 -22.10
C PHE A 34 4.13 -2.38 -23.56
N GLU A 35 5.05 -3.18 -24.09
CA GLU A 35 5.03 -3.64 -25.48
C GLU A 35 3.75 -4.46 -25.79
N ALA A 36 3.34 -5.35 -24.88
CA ALA A 36 2.10 -6.09 -25.04
C ALA A 36 0.88 -5.16 -25.12
N ALA A 37 0.81 -4.14 -24.25
CA ALA A 37 -0.32 -3.21 -24.25
C ALA A 37 -0.32 -2.28 -25.48
N ILE A 38 0.86 -1.85 -25.95
CA ILE A 38 1.01 -1.09 -27.18
C ILE A 38 0.54 -1.92 -28.38
N SER A 39 0.95 -3.19 -28.45
CA SER A 39 0.53 -4.12 -29.50
C SER A 39 -0.97 -4.40 -29.49
N ASP A 40 -1.58 -4.45 -28.29
CA ASP A 40 -3.02 -4.58 -28.13
C ASP A 40 -3.78 -3.31 -28.58
N GLY A 41 -3.09 -2.18 -28.77
CA GLY A 41 -3.65 -0.94 -29.28
C GLY A 41 -4.59 -0.24 -28.31
N VAL A 42 -4.25 -0.26 -27.02
CA VAL A 42 -5.00 0.41 -25.95
C VAL A 42 -4.96 1.94 -26.10
N ASP A 43 -5.96 2.64 -25.55
CA ASP A 43 -5.99 4.11 -25.60
C ASP A 43 -5.28 4.74 -24.39
N VAL A 44 -5.35 4.07 -23.22
CA VAL A 44 -4.80 4.57 -21.95
C VAL A 44 -4.19 3.43 -21.13
N LEU A 45 -3.04 3.72 -20.54
CA LEU A 45 -2.32 2.88 -19.59
C LEU A 45 -2.42 3.46 -18.19
N SER A 46 -2.92 2.66 -17.26
CA SER A 46 -2.86 2.95 -15.83
C SER A 46 -1.71 2.15 -15.21
N VAL A 47 -0.76 2.84 -14.59
CA VAL A 47 0.49 2.26 -14.10
C VAL A 47 0.59 2.52 -12.61
N SER A 48 0.13 1.57 -11.80
CA SER A 48 0.24 1.62 -10.34
C SER A 48 1.54 0.97 -9.87
N LEU A 49 2.64 1.37 -10.49
CA LEU A 49 4.00 0.90 -10.24
C LEU A 49 4.90 2.12 -10.08
N GLY A 50 5.95 1.99 -9.28
CA GLY A 50 6.95 3.03 -9.10
C GLY A 50 8.19 2.44 -8.48
N GLY A 51 9.34 3.06 -8.73
CA GLY A 51 10.63 2.62 -8.21
C GLY A 51 11.42 3.78 -7.62
N SER A 52 12.68 3.53 -7.31
CA SER A 52 13.64 4.58 -6.97
C SER A 52 13.75 5.59 -8.12
N ASN A 53 13.99 6.86 -7.78
CA ASN A 53 14.31 7.89 -8.77
C ASN A 53 15.69 7.59 -9.38
N VAL A 54 15.69 6.89 -10.51
CA VAL A 54 16.85 6.61 -11.36
C VAL A 54 16.79 7.49 -12.61
N GLU A 55 17.87 7.52 -13.40
CA GLU A 55 17.82 8.21 -14.69
C GLU A 55 16.78 7.58 -15.62
N PHE A 56 16.17 8.40 -16.50
CA PHE A 56 15.07 7.96 -17.34
C PHE A 56 15.41 6.71 -18.18
N LEU A 57 16.62 6.63 -18.73
CA LEU A 57 17.03 5.49 -19.57
C LEU A 57 17.22 4.18 -18.78
N GLU A 58 17.37 4.27 -17.46
CA GLU A 58 17.52 3.11 -16.57
C GLU A 58 16.18 2.62 -16.02
N SER A 59 15.11 3.39 -16.19
CA SER A 59 13.76 3.06 -15.73
C SER A 59 12.95 2.39 -16.84
N GLY A 60 12.58 1.13 -16.63
CA GLY A 60 11.67 0.41 -17.55
C GLY A 60 10.30 1.08 -17.68
N ILE A 61 9.83 1.78 -16.65
CA ILE A 61 8.58 2.56 -16.69
C ILE A 61 8.76 3.78 -17.60
N SER A 62 9.89 4.47 -17.50
CA SER A 62 10.21 5.66 -18.29
C SER A 62 10.32 5.34 -19.78
N VAL A 63 11.10 4.31 -20.12
CA VAL A 63 11.30 3.85 -21.51
C VAL A 63 9.98 3.32 -22.09
N GLY A 64 9.28 2.45 -21.36
CA GLY A 64 7.99 1.89 -21.81
C GLY A 64 6.91 2.95 -22.00
N SER A 65 6.82 3.92 -21.10
CA SER A 65 5.85 5.02 -21.21
C SER A 65 6.16 5.96 -22.36
N PHE A 66 7.45 6.25 -22.63
CA PHE A 66 7.86 7.04 -23.78
C PHE A 66 7.43 6.39 -25.10
N HIS A 67 7.63 5.07 -25.22
CA HIS A 67 7.19 4.29 -26.39
C HIS A 67 5.66 4.32 -26.56
N ALA A 68 4.91 4.19 -25.47
CA ALA A 68 3.45 4.26 -25.49
C ALA A 68 2.95 5.63 -25.96
N ILE A 69 3.50 6.72 -25.42
CA ILE A 69 3.13 8.09 -25.81
C ILE A 69 3.49 8.37 -27.28
N ALA A 70 4.62 7.85 -27.77
CA ALA A 70 5.00 7.96 -29.18
C ALA A 70 4.00 7.26 -30.13
N LYS A 71 3.19 6.32 -29.62
CA LYS A 71 2.09 5.65 -30.34
C LYS A 71 0.71 6.28 -30.07
N GLY A 72 0.66 7.40 -29.36
CA GLY A 72 -0.58 8.11 -29.03
C GLY A 72 -1.34 7.54 -27.84
N ILE A 73 -0.70 6.72 -27.01
CA ILE A 73 -1.31 6.09 -25.83
C ILE A 73 -1.01 6.94 -24.59
N VAL A 74 -2.04 7.35 -23.86
CA VAL A 74 -1.87 8.16 -22.64
C VAL A 74 -1.40 7.27 -21.49
N VAL A 75 -0.42 7.73 -20.71
CA VAL A 75 0.09 7.00 -19.54
C VAL A 75 -0.18 7.78 -18.26
N VAL A 76 -0.84 7.13 -17.30
CA VAL A 76 -1.15 7.66 -15.98
C VAL A 76 -0.46 6.81 -14.92
N ALA A 77 0.41 7.42 -14.11
CA ALA A 77 1.22 6.72 -13.11
C ALA A 77 1.04 7.29 -11.70
N SER A 78 1.20 6.47 -10.66
CA SER A 78 1.14 6.95 -9.27
C SER A 78 2.43 7.68 -8.87
N SER A 79 2.35 8.67 -7.98
CA SER A 79 3.55 9.37 -7.47
C SER A 79 4.35 8.56 -6.44
N GLY A 80 3.86 7.40 -6.02
CA GLY A 80 4.41 6.63 -4.91
C GLY A 80 3.94 7.11 -3.52
N ASN A 81 4.24 6.30 -2.50
CA ASN A 81 3.73 6.44 -1.12
C ASN A 81 4.80 6.88 -0.10
N SER A 82 5.97 7.34 -0.57
CA SER A 82 7.14 7.67 0.26
C SER A 82 7.09 9.07 0.89
N GLY A 83 5.96 9.77 0.77
CA GLY A 83 5.71 11.03 1.49
C GLY A 83 5.64 10.85 3.00
N PRO A 84 5.69 11.94 3.79
CA PRO A 84 5.64 13.35 3.40
C PRO A 84 7.01 14.01 3.18
N THR A 85 8.10 13.23 3.24
CA THR A 85 9.46 13.75 3.07
C THR A 85 9.63 14.38 1.68
N PRO A 86 10.33 15.53 1.56
CA PRO A 86 10.68 16.10 0.26
C PRO A 86 11.37 15.06 -0.64
N SER A 87 11.12 15.15 -1.94
CA SER A 87 11.66 14.22 -2.96
C SER A 87 11.19 12.76 -2.81
N GLY A 88 10.08 12.51 -2.12
CA GLY A 88 9.47 11.18 -2.02
C GLY A 88 8.59 10.78 -3.21
N ALA A 89 8.45 11.64 -4.23
CA ALA A 89 7.68 11.34 -5.44
C ALA A 89 8.52 10.58 -6.47
N SER A 90 7.85 9.73 -7.26
CA SER A 90 8.39 8.92 -8.36
C SER A 90 7.54 9.10 -9.63
N ASN A 91 7.97 8.52 -10.75
CA ASN A 91 7.30 8.63 -12.06
C ASN A 91 7.12 10.09 -12.51
N LEU A 92 8.19 10.88 -12.47
CA LEU A 92 8.19 12.33 -12.72
C LEU A 92 8.54 12.68 -14.18
N GLU A 93 8.43 11.72 -15.08
CA GLU A 93 8.67 11.89 -16.50
C GLU A 93 7.69 12.93 -17.09
N PRO A 94 8.18 13.87 -17.93
CA PRO A 94 7.36 14.96 -18.45
C PRO A 94 6.25 14.50 -19.42
N TRP A 95 6.32 13.27 -19.93
CA TRP A 95 5.32 12.68 -20.82
C TRP A 95 4.25 11.84 -20.11
N MET A 96 4.32 11.70 -18.78
CA MET A 96 3.34 10.96 -17.99
C MET A 96 2.46 11.89 -17.15
N ILE A 97 1.24 11.43 -16.87
CA ILE A 97 0.38 12.05 -15.86
C ILE A 97 0.68 11.40 -14.51
N THR A 98 1.44 12.09 -13.67
CA THR A 98 1.76 11.64 -12.31
C THR A 98 0.67 12.04 -11.32
N VAL A 99 0.09 11.05 -10.63
CA VAL A 99 -1.07 11.23 -9.75
C VAL A 99 -0.68 11.08 -8.29
N GLY A 100 -0.89 12.14 -7.51
CA GLY A 100 -0.79 12.13 -6.05
C GLY A 100 -2.09 11.67 -5.37
N ALA A 101 -1.98 11.18 -4.14
CA ALA A 101 -3.13 10.75 -3.34
C ALA A 101 -3.64 11.88 -2.43
N SER A 102 -4.96 12.01 -2.33
CA SER A 102 -5.64 12.91 -1.40
C SER A 102 -6.82 12.23 -0.71
N THR A 103 -7.31 12.83 0.37
CA THR A 103 -8.50 12.36 1.08
C THR A 103 -9.77 13.00 0.54
N MET A 104 -10.87 12.26 0.53
CA MET A 104 -12.22 12.80 0.27
C MET A 104 -12.96 13.11 1.59
N ASP A 105 -14.08 13.81 1.49
CA ASP A 105 -14.98 14.12 2.61
C ASP A 105 -15.62 12.85 3.23
N ARG A 106 -15.86 11.83 2.41
CA ARG A 106 -16.38 10.53 2.85
C ARG A 106 -15.32 9.72 3.60
N SER A 107 -15.66 9.25 4.80
CA SER A 107 -14.82 8.37 5.62
C SER A 107 -15.58 7.12 6.05
N PHE A 108 -15.04 5.93 5.73
CA PHE A 108 -15.53 4.65 6.25
C PHE A 108 -14.95 4.41 7.65
N THR A 109 -15.51 5.12 8.62
CA THR A 109 -15.14 5.00 10.03
C THR A 109 -16.14 4.11 10.75
N SER A 110 -15.66 3.07 11.45
CA SER A 110 -16.40 2.47 12.57
C SER A 110 -15.85 3.02 13.88
N TYR A 111 -16.63 2.96 14.95
CA TYR A 111 -16.24 3.51 16.23
C TYR A 111 -16.00 2.38 17.23
N VAL A 112 -14.87 2.43 17.92
CA VAL A 112 -14.52 1.51 18.99
C VAL A 112 -14.45 2.30 20.29
N THR A 113 -15.25 1.87 21.26
CA THR A 113 -15.21 2.42 22.62
C THR A 113 -14.23 1.61 23.44
N LEU A 114 -13.19 2.26 23.94
CA LEU A 114 -12.23 1.67 24.86
C LEU A 114 -12.89 1.51 26.25
N GLY A 115 -12.40 0.60 27.09
CA GLY A 115 -12.88 0.45 28.47
C GLY A 115 -12.79 1.74 29.30
N SER A 116 -11.92 2.67 28.92
CA SER A 116 -11.80 4.02 29.48
C SER A 116 -12.84 5.02 28.97
N LYS A 117 -13.88 4.57 28.24
CA LYS A 117 -14.91 5.38 27.57
C LYS A 117 -14.39 6.30 26.46
N LYS A 118 -13.12 6.19 26.07
CA LYS A 118 -12.55 6.90 24.91
C LYS A 118 -13.02 6.24 23.62
N ILE A 119 -13.49 7.04 22.66
CA ILE A 119 -13.95 6.57 21.34
C ILE A 119 -12.82 6.76 20.33
N LEU A 120 -12.52 5.72 19.56
CA LEU A 120 -11.52 5.68 18.50
C LEU A 120 -12.15 5.29 17.17
N LYS A 121 -11.61 5.83 16.07
CA LYS A 121 -12.02 5.51 14.70
C LYS A 121 -11.30 4.24 14.22
N TYR A 122 -12.01 3.13 14.05
CA TYR A 122 -11.50 1.81 13.64
C TYR A 122 -12.39 1.18 12.56
N SER A 123 -12.08 -0.02 12.06
CA SER A 123 -13.06 -0.88 11.38
C SER A 123 -13.07 -2.22 12.11
N LEU A 124 -14.10 -2.50 12.91
CA LEU A 124 -14.26 -3.76 13.64
C LEU A 124 -15.72 -4.22 13.57
N PRO A 125 -15.98 -5.54 13.65
CA PRO A 125 -17.33 -6.05 13.79
C PRO A 125 -18.03 -5.43 15.01
N PRO A 126 -19.29 -4.98 14.88
CA PRO A 126 -20.00 -4.35 15.98
C PRO A 126 -20.27 -5.33 17.13
N HIS A 127 -20.42 -4.80 18.35
CA HIS A 127 -20.88 -5.52 19.56
C HIS A 127 -20.00 -6.67 20.08
N LYS A 128 -18.69 -6.69 19.76
CA LYS A 128 -17.75 -7.64 20.36
C LYS A 128 -16.61 -6.94 21.07
N PHE A 129 -16.38 -7.31 22.33
CA PHE A 129 -15.24 -6.85 23.11
C PHE A 129 -14.01 -7.69 22.76
N TYR A 130 -12.91 -6.99 22.51
CA TYR A 130 -11.61 -7.60 22.26
C TYR A 130 -10.58 -7.01 23.24
N PRO A 131 -9.73 -7.84 23.88
CA PRO A 131 -8.64 -7.34 24.70
C PRO A 131 -7.64 -6.55 23.85
N LEU A 132 -7.10 -5.46 24.38
CA LEU A 132 -5.98 -4.74 23.78
C LEU A 132 -4.66 -5.23 24.37
N ILE A 133 -3.61 -5.25 23.54
CA ILE A 133 -2.24 -5.57 23.96
C ILE A 133 -1.26 -4.64 23.24
N SER A 134 -0.26 -4.13 23.97
CA SER A 134 0.87 -3.42 23.35
C SER A 134 1.70 -4.40 22.53
N ALA A 135 2.24 -3.95 21.40
CA ALA A 135 3.11 -4.82 20.61
C ALA A 135 4.40 -5.24 21.36
N VAL A 136 4.85 -4.48 22.37
CA VAL A 136 5.96 -4.87 23.26
C VAL A 136 5.58 -6.05 24.14
N ASP A 137 4.35 -6.06 24.66
CA ASP A 137 3.87 -7.14 25.52
C ASP A 137 3.56 -8.39 24.69
N ALA A 138 3.14 -8.20 23.45
CA ALA A 138 2.89 -9.26 22.47
C ALA A 138 4.18 -9.77 21.78
N LYS A 139 5.35 -9.30 22.18
CA LYS A 139 6.64 -9.59 21.53
C LYS A 139 7.04 -11.07 21.62
N ALA A 140 7.59 -11.60 20.54
CA ALA A 140 8.26 -12.89 20.48
C ALA A 140 9.56 -12.92 21.32
N VAL A 141 9.95 -14.08 21.83
CA VAL A 141 11.11 -14.21 22.75
C VAL A 141 12.39 -13.62 22.14
N ASP A 142 12.61 -13.87 20.86
CA ASP A 142 13.85 -13.49 20.16
C ASP A 142 13.79 -12.10 19.51
N ALA A 143 12.67 -11.37 19.68
CA ALA A 143 12.48 -10.08 19.02
C ALA A 143 13.00 -8.91 19.88
N SER A 144 13.58 -7.90 19.22
CA SER A 144 13.88 -6.61 19.84
C SER A 144 12.59 -5.85 20.13
N SER A 145 12.52 -5.18 21.28
CA SER A 145 11.36 -4.36 21.67
C SER A 145 11.11 -3.22 20.67
N ALA A 146 12.16 -2.67 20.04
CA ALA A 146 12.03 -1.64 19.01
C ALA A 146 11.35 -2.20 17.74
N ASN A 147 11.72 -3.39 17.30
CA ASN A 147 11.12 -4.03 16.12
C ASN A 147 9.68 -4.49 16.40
N ALA A 148 9.42 -4.95 17.63
CA ALA A 148 8.09 -5.35 18.08
C ALA A 148 7.12 -4.17 18.18
N LEU A 149 7.55 -3.02 18.71
CA LEU A 149 6.76 -1.77 18.70
C LEU A 149 6.24 -1.41 17.31
N LEU A 150 7.05 -1.73 16.30
CA LEU A 150 6.74 -1.46 14.90
C LEU A 150 6.02 -2.62 14.21
N CYS A 151 5.75 -3.73 14.91
CA CYS A 151 5.10 -4.93 14.38
C CYS A 151 5.77 -5.43 13.10
N LYS A 152 7.11 -5.42 13.07
CA LYS A 152 7.88 -5.96 11.95
C LYS A 152 7.63 -7.47 11.82
N ASN A 153 7.86 -8.00 10.62
CA ASN A 153 7.65 -9.41 10.33
C ASN A 153 8.38 -10.31 11.36
N GLY A 154 7.69 -11.34 11.87
CA GLY A 154 8.24 -12.29 12.85
C GLY A 154 8.43 -11.76 14.28
N THR A 155 8.05 -10.53 14.59
CA THR A 155 8.35 -9.94 15.93
C THR A 155 7.27 -10.15 16.99
N LEU A 156 6.09 -10.64 16.58
CA LEU A 156 4.94 -10.84 17.46
C LEU A 156 4.74 -12.34 17.75
N ASP A 157 4.38 -12.67 18.98
CA ASP A 157 4.07 -14.02 19.43
C ASP A 157 2.58 -14.33 19.20
N PRO A 158 2.24 -15.35 18.37
CA PRO A 158 0.87 -15.79 18.17
C PRO A 158 0.14 -16.15 19.47
N LYS A 159 0.82 -16.72 20.46
CA LYS A 159 0.21 -17.12 21.73
C LYS A 159 -0.27 -15.90 22.54
N LYS A 160 0.41 -14.76 22.39
CA LYS A 160 0.09 -13.53 23.12
C LYS A 160 -0.91 -12.65 22.38
N ALA A 161 -0.82 -12.62 21.04
CA ALA A 161 -1.58 -11.72 20.17
C ALA A 161 -2.92 -12.29 19.67
N LYS A 162 -3.09 -13.62 19.61
CA LYS A 162 -4.28 -14.26 19.05
C LYS A 162 -5.57 -13.78 19.74
N GLY A 163 -6.56 -13.37 18.94
CA GLY A 163 -7.87 -12.92 19.41
C GLY A 163 -7.88 -11.52 20.04
N LYS A 164 -6.75 -10.81 20.02
CA LYS A 164 -6.60 -9.47 20.62
C LYS A 164 -6.39 -8.40 19.55
N ILE A 165 -6.57 -7.14 19.96
CA ILE A 165 -6.19 -5.98 19.17
C ILE A 165 -4.77 -5.60 19.56
N VAL A 166 -3.83 -5.66 18.60
CA VAL A 166 -2.42 -5.33 18.84
C VAL A 166 -2.18 -3.85 18.54
N VAL A 167 -1.57 -3.12 19.46
CA VAL A 167 -1.24 -1.70 19.28
C VAL A 167 0.18 -1.56 18.73
N CYS A 168 0.30 -1.08 17.48
CA CYS A 168 1.58 -0.85 16.79
C CYS A 168 1.83 0.65 16.59
N LEU A 169 3.08 1.08 16.77
CA LEU A 169 3.48 2.48 16.56
C LEU A 169 3.84 2.75 15.09
N ARG A 170 3.84 4.04 14.72
CA ARG A 170 4.42 4.52 13.46
C ARG A 170 5.93 4.38 13.52
N GLY A 171 6.51 3.99 12.39
CA GLY A 171 7.95 3.86 12.21
C GLY A 171 8.29 3.71 10.74
N ASP A 172 9.39 3.02 10.48
CA ASP A 172 10.07 2.88 9.20
C ASP A 172 9.48 1.81 8.26
N ASN A 173 8.57 0.97 8.75
CA ASN A 173 7.92 -0.09 7.95
C ASN A 173 6.48 0.26 7.54
N ASP A 174 6.03 -0.40 6.47
CA ASP A 174 4.73 -0.15 5.84
C ASP A 174 3.55 -0.49 6.75
N ARG A 175 2.46 0.25 6.57
CA ARG A 175 1.22 0.06 7.33
C ARG A 175 0.55 -1.27 7.00
N THR A 176 0.62 -1.64 5.72
CA THR A 176 0.17 -2.91 5.15
C THR A 176 1.01 -4.07 5.66
N ASP A 177 2.31 -3.92 5.88
CA ASP A 177 3.14 -4.99 6.46
C ASP A 177 2.79 -5.26 7.92
N LYS A 178 2.60 -4.19 8.70
CA LYS A 178 2.03 -4.31 10.05
C LYS A 178 0.65 -4.98 9.96
N GLY A 179 -0.10 -4.62 8.91
CA GLY A 179 -1.31 -5.25 8.37
C GLY A 179 -1.32 -6.75 8.56
N VAL A 180 -0.53 -7.30 7.65
CA VAL A 180 -0.28 -8.70 7.41
C VAL A 180 0.29 -9.38 8.64
N GLN A 181 1.30 -8.78 9.30
CA GLN A 181 1.92 -9.40 10.47
C GLN A 181 0.93 -9.59 11.62
N ALA A 182 0.05 -8.61 11.88
CA ALA A 182 -0.98 -8.76 12.91
C ALA A 182 -1.98 -9.88 12.56
N ALA A 183 -2.38 -9.98 11.28
CA ALA A 183 -3.24 -11.04 10.80
C ALA A 183 -2.57 -12.43 10.91
N HIS A 184 -1.29 -12.54 10.55
CA HIS A 184 -0.50 -13.77 10.63
C HIS A 184 -0.44 -14.34 12.05
N VAL A 185 -0.36 -13.49 13.07
CA VAL A 185 -0.35 -13.93 14.48
C VAL A 185 -1.77 -14.13 15.06
N GLY A 186 -2.81 -14.02 14.23
CA GLY A 186 -4.20 -14.23 14.62
C GLY A 186 -4.80 -13.07 15.42
N ALA A 187 -4.23 -11.87 15.35
CA ALA A 187 -4.85 -10.67 15.91
C ALA A 187 -6.13 -10.34 15.13
N VAL A 188 -7.14 -9.82 15.82
CA VAL A 188 -8.43 -9.47 15.19
C VAL A 188 -8.40 -8.11 14.50
N ALA A 189 -7.47 -7.26 14.93
CA ALA A 189 -7.16 -5.98 14.32
C ALA A 189 -5.84 -5.46 14.89
N ARG A 190 -5.36 -4.38 14.26
CA ARG A 190 -4.22 -3.61 14.74
C ARG A 190 -4.64 -2.19 14.99
N HIS A 191 -4.30 -1.66 16.15
CA HIS A 191 -4.42 -0.24 16.42
C HIS A 191 -3.13 0.50 16.05
N HIS A 192 -3.25 1.54 15.23
CA HIS A 192 -2.20 2.51 15.01
C HIS A 192 -2.33 3.67 16.00
N SER A 193 -1.35 3.81 16.91
CA SER A 193 -1.30 4.98 17.80
C SER A 193 -0.66 6.16 17.06
N THR A 194 -1.49 7.03 16.48
CA THR A 194 -1.03 8.32 15.94
C THR A 194 -1.36 9.45 16.90
N GLY A 195 -0.37 10.31 17.18
CA GLY A 195 -0.61 11.66 17.72
C GLY A 195 -1.28 12.61 16.71
N SER A 196 -1.64 12.12 15.51
CA SER A 196 -2.29 12.90 14.44
C SER A 196 -3.63 12.26 14.05
N ARG A 197 -4.64 13.11 13.89
CA ARG A 197 -6.05 12.78 13.61
C ARG A 197 -6.31 12.21 12.19
N TYR A 198 -5.26 11.99 11.40
CA TYR A 198 -5.37 11.71 9.97
C TYR A 198 -4.49 10.52 9.58
N SER A 199 -4.89 9.29 9.90
CA SER A 199 -4.30 8.09 9.30
C SER A 199 -5.20 6.89 9.47
N CYS A 200 -6.26 6.84 8.67
CA CYS A 200 -6.98 5.62 8.34
C CYS A 200 -7.29 5.71 6.84
N CYS A 201 -6.44 5.08 6.03
CA CYS A 201 -6.67 4.46 4.74
C CYS A 201 -5.29 4.04 4.20
N PHE A 202 -5.22 2.82 3.66
CA PHE A 202 -4.06 1.95 3.43
C PHE A 202 -3.54 1.24 4.68
#